data_AF-G7YMD3-F1
#
_entry.id   AF-G7YMD3-F1
#
_cell.length_a   1.000
_cell.length_b   1.000
_cell.length_c   1.000
_cell.angle_alpha   90.00
_cell.angle_beta   90.00
_cell.angle_gamma   90.00
#
_symmetry.space_group_name_H-M   'P 1'
#
loop_
_entity.id
_entity.type
_entity.pdbx_description
1 polymer ?
#
loop_
_entity_poly.entity_id
_entity_poly.type
_entity_poly.pdbx_seq_one_letter_code
_entity_poly.pdbx_strand_id
1 'polypeptide(L)'
;MFKEDSFSSASMENTPNVKKASANDNFVRHGLAVLFDNAAEKKEQDKIRIRKQLRHVSLDILANEWLNMEPRTIENRAYLIGNVLPQVVFGLEHILKEAVARRLTGLKQTEQARLSEGADPNFNPINRLAEFLMRNNHKYSNFSETSPYVRGLRNTVAQLQQEMFMRSDNHLARLKAAAIKSKEDKLKRLEAEAEEQRRRRNCVTELFDMFLVRERKTVEAAVVHSSMRTFVDLVVHLPEPLKQSLVPLYETKKAEETPRSYNQEEFVNYVLVYAKALSTEVFDQLVEHMKLCAKEYVSALRREQRRNVFTKLFASCNVSQIDGMTREKLLQLCDAYFESAPADVKSLLRDPRD
;
A
#
# COMPACT_ATOMS: atom_id res chain seq x y z
N MET A 1 76.95 -43.58 40.91
CA MET A 1 78.08 -44.46 41.24
C MET A 1 79.35 -43.67 40.89
N PHE A 2 80.03 -43.14 41.93
CA PHE A 2 81.47 -42.77 42.03
C PHE A 2 82.07 -41.79 40.99
N LYS A 3 82.85 -40.74 41.32
CA LYS A 3 83.89 -40.45 42.36
C LYS A 3 84.00 -38.90 42.52
N GLU A 4 84.15 -38.30 43.71
CA GLU A 4 85.39 -38.14 44.54
C GLU A 4 86.51 -37.43 43.75
N ASP A 5 87.03 -36.25 44.16
CA ASP A 5 87.88 -35.92 45.31
C ASP A 5 88.10 -34.37 45.30
N SER A 6 88.54 -33.59 46.29
CA SER A 6 89.14 -33.80 47.62
C SER A 6 89.28 -32.45 48.37
N PHE A 7 89.39 -32.57 49.69
CA PHE A 7 89.64 -31.61 50.79
C PHE A 7 90.73 -30.53 50.61
N SER A 8 90.56 -29.36 51.29
CA SER A 8 91.43 -28.97 52.42
C SER A 8 90.85 -27.80 53.26
N SER A 9 91.20 -27.81 54.55
CA SER A 9 90.62 -27.14 55.72
C SER A 9 91.12 -25.72 56.00
N ALA A 10 90.31 -24.92 56.71
CA ALA A 10 90.79 -24.11 57.85
C ALA A 10 89.63 -23.71 58.78
N SER A 11 89.78 -24.07 60.06
CA SER A 11 88.88 -23.80 61.18
C SER A 11 88.79 -22.30 61.54
N MET A 12 87.65 -21.85 62.07
CA MET A 12 87.56 -21.34 63.45
C MET A 12 86.12 -20.94 63.85
N GLU A 13 85.79 -21.40 65.05
CA GLU A 13 84.65 -21.18 65.96
C GLU A 13 83.85 -19.87 65.85
N ASN A 14 82.51 -19.96 65.94
CA ASN A 14 81.75 -19.56 67.15
C ASN A 14 80.24 -19.81 67.04
N THR A 15 79.68 -20.38 68.12
CA THR A 15 78.25 -20.65 68.40
C THR A 15 77.55 -19.41 69.04
N PRO A 16 76.28 -19.45 69.53
CA PRO A 16 75.08 -19.17 68.76
C PRO A 16 74.14 -18.08 69.37
N ASN A 17 73.26 -17.56 68.51
CA ASN A 17 71.82 -17.28 68.67
C ASN A 17 71.18 -17.15 70.08
N VAL A 18 70.56 -16.00 70.40
CA VAL A 18 69.09 -15.74 70.47
C VAL A 18 68.89 -14.26 70.87
N LYS A 19 68.35 -13.42 69.97
CA LYS A 19 67.90 -12.05 70.30
C LYS A 19 66.38 -11.99 70.36
N LYS A 20 65.85 -11.61 71.53
CA LYS A 20 64.44 -11.26 71.79
C LYS A 20 63.99 -10.16 70.80
N ALA A 21 62.83 -10.35 70.16
CA ALA A 21 62.24 -9.36 69.27
C ALA A 21 61.93 -8.06 70.06
N SER A 22 62.31 -6.92 69.46
CA SER A 22 62.12 -5.58 70.02
C SER A 22 60.63 -5.19 70.01
N ALA A 23 60.19 -4.42 71.01
CA ALA A 23 58.81 -3.91 71.11
C ALA A 23 58.35 -3.14 69.85
N ASN A 24 59.30 -2.56 69.12
CA ASN A 24 59.04 -1.83 67.87
C ASN A 24 58.64 -2.77 66.71
N ASP A 25 59.20 -3.98 66.65
CA ASP A 25 58.83 -4.98 65.63
C ASP A 25 57.41 -5.51 65.85
N ASN A 26 56.98 -5.63 67.11
CA ASN A 26 55.61 -6.05 67.43
C ASN A 26 54.58 -4.97 67.07
N PHE A 27 54.91 -3.68 67.22
CA PHE A 27 54.04 -2.58 66.80
C PHE A 27 53.87 -2.52 65.28
N VAL A 28 54.96 -2.64 64.52
CA VAL A 28 54.91 -2.63 63.05
C VAL A 28 54.17 -3.86 62.52
N ARG A 29 54.38 -5.04 63.11
CA ARG A 29 53.64 -6.26 62.76
C ARG A 29 52.16 -6.14 63.08
N HIS A 30 51.80 -5.55 64.21
CA HIS A 30 50.39 -5.34 64.56
C HIS A 30 49.72 -4.30 63.65
N GLY A 31 50.39 -3.19 63.33
CA GLY A 31 49.89 -2.19 62.38
C GLY A 31 49.70 -2.74 60.96
N LEU A 32 50.65 -3.55 60.48
CA LEU A 32 50.52 -4.24 59.20
C LEU A 32 49.39 -5.29 59.23
N ALA A 33 49.28 -6.08 60.29
CA ALA A 33 48.19 -7.05 60.44
C ALA A 33 46.81 -6.36 60.40
N VAL A 34 46.63 -5.28 61.16
CA VAL A 34 45.38 -4.49 61.16
C VAL A 34 45.08 -3.88 59.79
N LEU A 35 46.09 -3.43 59.03
CA LEU A 35 45.89 -2.93 57.67
C LEU A 35 45.51 -4.04 56.68
N PHE A 36 46.13 -5.22 56.78
CA PHE A 36 45.79 -6.37 55.94
C PHE A 36 44.40 -6.95 56.30
N ASP A 37 44.04 -6.97 57.58
CA ASP A 37 42.71 -7.37 58.04
C ASP A 37 41.64 -6.39 57.56
N ASN A 38 41.85 -5.08 57.70
CA ASN A 38 40.95 -4.06 57.15
C ASN A 38 40.82 -4.12 55.62
N ALA A 39 41.92 -4.39 54.91
CA ALA A 39 41.90 -4.54 53.45
C ALA A 39 41.19 -5.83 53.02
N ALA A 40 41.35 -6.92 53.77
CA ALA A 40 40.64 -8.18 53.56
C ALA A 40 39.13 -8.04 53.82
N GLU A 41 38.75 -7.37 54.92
CA GLU A 41 37.36 -7.05 55.23
C GLU A 41 36.72 -6.17 54.16
N LYS A 42 37.41 -5.12 53.70
CA LYS A 42 36.92 -4.25 52.63
C LYS A 42 36.75 -4.99 51.31
N LYS A 43 37.70 -5.86 50.94
CA LYS A 43 37.61 -6.71 49.73
C LYS A 43 36.45 -7.71 49.83
N GLU A 44 36.19 -8.26 51.02
CA GLU A 44 35.06 -9.17 51.22
C GLU A 44 33.72 -8.43 51.19
N GLN A 45 33.65 -7.21 51.74
CA GLN A 45 32.48 -6.33 51.61
C GLN A 45 32.20 -5.96 50.15
N ASP A 46 33.23 -5.65 49.35
CA ASP A 46 33.09 -5.36 47.92
C ASP A 46 32.64 -6.58 47.13
N LYS A 47 33.16 -7.78 47.42
CA LYS A 47 32.65 -9.03 46.81
C LYS A 47 31.19 -9.27 47.16
N ILE A 48 30.78 -9.03 48.41
CA ILE A 48 29.38 -9.18 48.85
C ILE A 48 28.49 -8.17 48.10
N ARG A 49 28.96 -6.93 47.91
CA ARG A 49 28.25 -5.88 47.17
C ARG A 49 28.11 -6.24 45.69
N ILE A 50 29.18 -6.68 45.04
CA ILE A 50 29.18 -7.12 43.63
C ILE A 50 28.26 -8.33 43.44
N ARG A 51 28.30 -9.33 44.35
CA ARG A 51 27.38 -10.48 44.30
C ARG A 51 25.92 -10.07 44.51
N LYS A 52 25.64 -9.06 45.35
CA LYS A 52 24.29 -8.49 45.48
C LYS A 52 23.86 -7.83 44.17
N GLN A 53 24.69 -6.96 43.60
CA GLN A 53 24.41 -6.29 42.31
C GLN A 53 24.23 -7.28 41.16
N LEU A 54 25.07 -8.30 41.06
CA LEU A 54 24.97 -9.34 40.03
C LEU A 54 23.66 -10.13 40.11
N ARG A 55 23.21 -10.45 41.34
CA ARG A 55 21.89 -11.08 41.57
C ARG A 55 20.74 -10.16 41.17
N HIS A 56 20.87 -8.85 41.38
CA HIS A 56 19.87 -7.89 40.92
C HIS A 56 19.80 -7.80 39.39
N VAL A 57 20.94 -7.81 38.71
CA VAL A 57 21.00 -7.80 37.23
C VAL A 57 20.39 -9.06 36.64
N SER A 58 20.65 -10.24 37.21
CA SER A 58 20.04 -11.50 36.72
C SER A 58 18.52 -11.54 36.86
N LEU A 59 17.96 -10.89 37.90
CA LEU A 59 16.52 -10.81 38.08
C LEU A 59 15.87 -9.85 37.06
N ASP A 60 16.54 -8.74 36.75
CA ASP A 60 16.07 -7.76 35.77
C ASP A 60 16.10 -8.35 34.34
N ILE A 61 17.11 -9.16 34.00
CA ILE A 61 17.20 -9.87 32.71
C ILE A 61 16.10 -10.92 32.59
N LEU A 62 15.88 -11.72 33.63
CA LEU A 62 14.84 -12.74 33.63
C LEU A 62 13.44 -12.13 33.48
N ALA A 63 13.18 -11.00 34.15
CA ALA A 63 11.93 -10.27 34.00
C ALA A 63 11.73 -9.78 32.56
N ASN A 64 12.80 -9.31 31.92
CA ASN A 64 12.76 -8.88 30.53
C ASN A 64 12.45 -10.05 29.58
N GLU A 65 13.15 -11.18 29.71
CA GLU A 65 12.94 -12.37 28.86
C GLU A 65 11.54 -12.96 29.04
N TRP A 66 11.10 -13.13 30.29
CA TRP A 66 9.84 -13.81 30.59
C TRP A 66 8.61 -12.98 30.19
N LEU A 67 8.72 -11.66 30.26
CA LEU A 67 7.61 -10.74 29.98
C LEU A 67 7.59 -10.21 28.54
N ASN A 68 8.68 -10.38 27.76
CA ASN A 68 8.77 -9.90 26.36
C ASN A 68 8.62 -10.97 25.27
N MET A 69 8.00 -12.12 25.57
CA MET A 69 7.95 -13.27 24.64
C MET A 69 7.20 -13.06 23.30
N GLU A 70 6.14 -12.23 23.23
CA GLU A 70 5.29 -12.11 22.01
C GLU A 70 5.03 -10.64 21.56
N PRO A 71 5.46 -10.22 20.34
CA PRO A 71 5.37 -8.83 19.88
C PRO A 71 3.96 -8.35 19.50
N ARG A 72 2.95 -9.23 19.48
CA ARG A 72 1.56 -8.89 19.06
C ARG A 72 0.67 -8.38 20.20
N THR A 73 1.09 -8.51 21.45
CA THR A 73 0.28 -8.17 22.63
C THR A 73 0.88 -7.05 23.47
N ILE A 74 1.64 -6.12 22.86
CA ILE A 74 2.42 -5.09 23.58
C ILE A 74 1.54 -4.27 24.54
N GLU A 75 0.37 -3.83 24.08
CA GLU A 75 -0.59 -3.04 24.87
C GLU A 75 -1.12 -3.81 26.10
N ASN A 76 -1.60 -5.03 25.88
CA ASN A 76 -2.11 -5.90 26.95
C ASN A 76 -1.00 -6.25 27.95
N ARG A 77 0.23 -6.47 27.49
CA ARG A 77 1.38 -6.75 28.38
C ARG A 77 1.77 -5.54 29.21
N ALA A 78 1.87 -4.36 28.59
CA ALA A 78 2.16 -3.13 29.33
C ALA A 78 1.11 -2.89 30.43
N TYR A 79 -0.16 -3.16 30.14
CA TYR A 79 -1.25 -3.10 31.12
C TYR A 79 -1.11 -4.17 32.23
N LEU A 80 -0.88 -5.43 31.87
CA LEU A 80 -0.75 -6.54 32.83
C LEU A 80 0.45 -6.33 33.76
N ILE A 81 1.61 -5.97 33.21
CA ILE A 81 2.85 -5.76 33.95
C ILE A 81 2.77 -4.50 34.82
N GLY A 82 2.16 -3.42 34.32
CA GLY A 82 2.02 -2.17 35.05
C GLY A 82 1.00 -2.23 36.18
N ASN A 83 -0.14 -2.90 35.96
CA ASN A 83 -1.31 -2.76 36.83
C ASN A 83 -1.71 -4.03 37.58
N VAL A 84 -1.49 -5.22 37.01
CA VAL A 84 -2.07 -6.48 37.54
C VAL A 84 -1.00 -7.34 38.22
N LEU A 85 0.11 -7.58 37.54
CA LEU A 85 1.16 -8.51 37.97
C LEU A 85 1.83 -8.11 39.30
N PRO A 86 2.17 -6.84 39.57
CA PRO A 86 2.72 -6.45 40.86
C PRO A 86 1.78 -6.83 42.01
N GLN A 87 0.50 -6.57 41.85
CA GLN A 87 -0.52 -6.81 42.88
C GLN A 87 -0.71 -8.29 43.17
N VAL A 88 -0.80 -9.10 42.12
CA VAL A 88 -0.97 -10.55 42.25
C VAL A 88 0.24 -11.16 42.94
N VAL A 89 1.46 -10.76 42.58
CA VAL A 89 2.68 -11.30 43.22
C VAL A 89 2.76 -10.96 44.70
N PHE A 90 2.42 -9.74 45.10
CA PHE A 90 2.35 -9.38 46.52
C PHE A 90 1.23 -10.12 47.25
N GLY A 91 0.07 -10.30 46.62
CA GLY A 91 -1.01 -11.10 47.19
C GLY A 91 -0.61 -12.55 47.41
N LEU A 92 0.10 -13.15 46.46
CA LEU A 92 0.65 -14.49 46.59
C LEU A 92 1.69 -14.56 47.73
N GLU A 93 2.60 -13.58 47.83
CA GLU A 93 3.56 -13.51 48.93
C GLU A 93 2.88 -13.43 50.30
N HIS A 94 1.82 -12.63 50.40
CA HIS A 94 1.02 -12.49 51.61
C HIS A 94 0.36 -13.82 52.01
N ILE A 95 -0.27 -14.50 51.07
CA ILE A 95 -0.93 -15.80 51.30
C ILE A 95 0.10 -16.87 51.67
N LEU A 96 1.26 -16.88 51.02
CA LEU A 96 2.33 -17.82 51.33
C LEU A 96 2.88 -17.59 52.74
N LYS A 97 3.07 -16.33 53.15
CA LYS A 97 3.45 -15.97 54.53
C LYS A 97 2.39 -16.41 55.54
N GLU A 98 1.12 -16.20 55.23
CA GLU A 98 0.00 -16.65 56.07
C GLU A 98 -0.05 -18.18 56.19
N ALA A 99 0.14 -18.90 55.08
CA ALA A 99 0.19 -20.36 55.05
C ALA A 99 1.36 -20.91 55.88
N VAL A 100 2.53 -20.27 55.81
CA VAL A 100 3.70 -20.63 56.64
C VAL A 100 3.42 -20.35 58.12
N ALA A 101 2.83 -19.20 58.46
CA ALA A 101 2.47 -18.85 59.83
C ALA A 101 1.47 -19.85 60.45
N ARG A 102 0.51 -20.31 59.64
CA ARG A 102 -0.47 -21.36 59.99
C ARG A 102 0.12 -22.78 59.95
N ARG A 103 1.40 -22.94 59.61
CA ARG A 103 2.10 -24.24 59.46
C ARG A 103 1.45 -25.18 58.45
N LEU A 104 0.80 -24.62 57.43
CA LEU A 104 0.19 -25.39 56.33
C LEU A 104 1.24 -25.90 55.32
N THR A 105 2.46 -25.35 55.38
CA THR A 105 3.58 -25.69 54.49
C THR A 105 4.83 -26.11 55.30
N GLY A 106 5.41 -27.27 54.99
CA GLY A 106 6.63 -27.78 55.64
C GLY A 106 6.75 -29.32 55.68
N LEU A 107 7.98 -29.84 55.85
CA LEU A 107 8.29 -31.28 55.88
C LEU A 107 7.74 -32.02 57.12
N LYS A 108 7.37 -31.28 58.18
CA LYS A 108 6.65 -31.81 59.35
C LYS A 108 5.18 -31.42 59.26
N GLN A 109 4.50 -31.90 58.23
CA GLN A 109 3.04 -32.00 58.32
C GLN A 109 2.76 -32.96 59.48
N THR A 110 2.10 -32.49 60.55
CA THR A 110 1.51 -33.38 61.55
C THR A 110 0.68 -34.42 60.79
N GLU A 111 0.77 -35.72 61.12
CA GLU A 111 0.07 -36.78 60.36
C GLU A 111 -1.43 -36.49 60.17
N GLN A 112 -2.02 -35.73 61.10
CA GLN A 112 -3.39 -35.20 61.05
C GLN A 112 -3.67 -34.27 59.84
N ALA A 113 -2.68 -33.51 59.37
CA ALA A 113 -2.81 -32.62 58.20
C ALA A 113 -2.65 -33.37 56.85
N ARG A 114 -2.11 -34.60 56.86
CA ARG A 114 -2.02 -35.47 55.68
C ARG A 114 -3.27 -36.34 55.49
N LEU A 115 -3.93 -36.70 56.58
CA LEU A 115 -5.14 -37.54 56.60
C LEU A 115 -6.43 -36.74 56.29
N SER A 116 -6.40 -35.42 56.43
CA SER A 116 -7.44 -34.54 55.90
C SER A 116 -7.14 -34.29 54.43
N GLU A 117 -7.92 -34.86 53.52
CA GLU A 117 -7.89 -34.51 52.10
C GLU A 117 -8.15 -32.99 51.95
N GLY A 118 -7.07 -32.21 51.84
CA GLY A 118 -7.07 -30.87 51.28
C GLY A 118 -7.63 -29.76 52.18
N ALA A 119 -6.70 -28.98 52.75
CA ALA A 119 -6.89 -27.64 53.32
C ALA A 119 -7.62 -27.56 54.67
N ASP A 120 -7.04 -26.73 55.56
CA ASP A 120 -7.78 -26.15 56.69
C ASP A 120 -9.11 -25.58 56.14
N PRO A 121 -10.29 -25.98 56.67
CA PRO A 121 -11.59 -25.50 56.22
C PRO A 121 -11.71 -23.97 56.19
N ASN A 122 -10.87 -23.28 56.96
CA ASN A 122 -10.86 -21.83 57.10
C ASN A 122 -9.76 -21.12 56.27
N PHE A 123 -9.01 -21.86 55.44
CA PHE A 123 -7.98 -21.31 54.58
C PHE A 123 -8.15 -21.75 53.13
N ASN A 124 -8.91 -20.96 52.37
CA ASN A 124 -8.96 -21.07 50.91
C ASN A 124 -8.02 -20.01 50.28
N PRO A 125 -6.92 -20.42 49.62
CA PRO A 125 -5.92 -19.49 49.07
C PRO A 125 -6.50 -18.59 47.98
N ILE A 126 -7.50 -19.04 47.23
CA ILE A 126 -8.16 -18.24 46.19
C ILE A 126 -8.99 -17.13 46.82
N ASN A 127 -9.77 -17.45 47.86
CA ASN A 127 -10.57 -16.47 48.58
C ASN A 127 -9.68 -15.44 49.29
N ARG A 128 -8.57 -15.87 49.90
CA ARG A 128 -7.60 -14.97 50.54
C ARG A 128 -6.92 -14.06 49.53
N LEU A 129 -6.61 -14.55 48.33
CA LEU A 129 -6.10 -13.71 47.25
C LEU A 129 -7.12 -12.67 46.81
N ALA A 130 -8.37 -13.08 46.62
CA ALA A 130 -9.45 -12.17 46.26
C ALA A 130 -9.65 -11.08 47.32
N GLU A 131 -9.70 -11.45 48.61
CA GLU A 131 -9.78 -10.50 49.72
C GLU A 131 -8.60 -9.51 49.71
N PHE A 132 -7.38 -10.00 49.49
CA PHE A 132 -6.18 -9.17 49.41
C PHE A 132 -6.25 -8.18 48.24
N LEU A 133 -6.64 -8.64 47.05
CA LEU A 133 -6.75 -7.82 45.85
C LEU A 133 -7.89 -6.79 45.95
N MET A 134 -9.02 -7.16 46.58
CA MET A 134 -10.12 -6.22 46.83
C MET A 134 -9.72 -5.10 47.78
N ARG A 135 -8.88 -5.39 48.78
CA ARG A 135 -8.36 -4.39 49.73
C ARG A 135 -7.23 -3.54 49.14
N ASN A 136 -6.50 -4.06 48.16
CA ASN A 136 -5.37 -3.39 47.53
C ASN A 136 -5.66 -3.12 46.04
N ASN A 137 -6.37 -2.03 45.75
CA ASN A 137 -6.67 -1.62 44.37
C ASN A 137 -5.42 -1.00 43.69
N HIS A 138 -5.15 -1.35 42.43
CA HIS A 138 -3.98 -0.86 41.67
C HIS A 138 -3.97 0.65 41.53
N LYS A 139 -5.16 1.27 41.49
CA LYS A 139 -5.29 2.74 41.38
C LYS A 139 -4.80 3.49 42.61
N TYR A 140 -4.68 2.83 43.77
CA TYR A 140 -4.35 3.46 45.05
C TYR A 140 -3.23 2.73 45.81
N SER A 141 -2.48 1.88 45.12
CA SER A 141 -1.48 1.03 45.77
C SER A 141 -0.19 1.79 46.06
N ASN A 142 0.14 1.93 47.34
CA ASN A 142 1.38 2.54 47.83
C ASN A 142 2.49 1.48 47.92
N PHE A 143 2.87 0.90 46.78
CA PHE A 143 4.00 -0.02 46.76
C PHE A 143 5.28 0.72 47.11
N SER A 144 6.11 0.13 48.00
CA SER A 144 7.44 0.67 48.24
C SER A 144 8.26 0.57 46.96
N GLU A 145 8.66 1.72 46.42
CA GLU A 145 9.41 1.83 45.17
C GLU A 145 10.81 1.19 45.24
N THR A 146 11.17 0.66 46.41
CA THR A 146 12.49 0.14 46.76
C THR A 146 12.66 -1.35 46.46
N SER A 147 11.60 -2.08 46.09
CA SER A 147 11.72 -3.50 45.74
C SER A 147 12.36 -3.70 44.36
N PRO A 148 13.45 -4.49 44.23
CA PRO A 148 14.10 -4.78 42.94
C PRO A 148 13.15 -5.33 41.88
N TYR A 149 12.16 -6.12 42.29
CA TYR A 149 11.15 -6.70 41.40
C TYR A 149 10.25 -5.62 40.77
N VAL A 150 9.75 -4.69 41.59
CA VAL A 150 8.89 -3.58 41.12
C VAL A 150 9.66 -2.67 40.15
N ARG A 151 10.95 -2.46 40.41
CA ARG A 151 11.84 -1.71 39.51
C ARG A 151 12.00 -2.41 38.15
N GLY A 152 12.27 -3.72 38.15
CA GLY A 152 12.35 -4.52 36.93
C GLY A 152 11.08 -4.43 36.08
N LEU A 153 9.91 -4.57 36.72
CA LEU A 153 8.61 -4.43 36.04
C LEU A 153 8.43 -3.03 35.43
N ARG A 154 8.71 -1.95 36.18
CA ARG A 154 8.59 -0.58 35.64
C ARG A 154 9.52 -0.34 34.43
N ASN A 155 10.74 -0.86 34.48
CA ASN A 155 11.68 -0.77 33.35
C ASN A 155 11.13 -1.48 32.11
N THR A 156 10.57 -2.69 32.26
CA THR A 156 9.94 -3.40 31.14
C THR A 156 8.71 -2.67 30.59
N VAL A 157 7.89 -2.04 31.45
CA VAL A 157 6.76 -1.21 31.00
C VAL A 157 7.23 0.00 30.19
N ALA A 158 8.27 0.70 30.65
CA ALA A 158 8.83 1.84 29.93
C ALA A 158 9.38 1.44 28.54
N GLN A 159 10.07 0.30 28.46
CA GLN A 159 10.55 -0.24 27.18
C GLN A 159 9.39 -0.59 26.24
N LEU A 160 8.34 -1.24 26.74
CA LEU A 160 7.15 -1.54 25.94
C LEU A 160 6.43 -0.29 25.45
N GLN A 161 6.30 0.74 26.29
CA GLN A 161 5.71 2.02 25.91
C GLN A 161 6.53 2.73 24.81
N GLN A 162 7.86 2.68 24.91
CA GLN A 162 8.75 3.22 23.88
C GLN A 162 8.60 2.47 22.56
N GLU A 163 8.51 1.14 22.57
CA GLU A 163 8.27 0.34 21.37
C GLU A 163 6.90 0.63 20.73
N MET A 164 5.85 0.85 21.54
CA MET A 164 4.53 1.25 21.05
C MET A 164 4.61 2.57 20.28
N PHE A 165 5.26 3.57 20.87
CA PHE A 165 5.42 4.90 20.27
C PHE A 165 6.14 4.82 18.92
N MET A 166 7.23 4.06 18.85
CA MET A 166 7.99 3.86 17.60
C MET A 166 7.19 3.10 16.54
N ARG A 167 6.29 2.19 16.92
CA ARG A 167 5.40 1.49 15.96
C ARG A 167 4.27 2.38 15.47
N SER A 168 3.67 3.21 16.32
CA SER A 168 2.57 4.09 15.95
C SER A 168 3.00 5.16 14.95
N ASP A 169 4.19 5.75 15.12
CA ASP A 169 4.71 6.76 14.19
C ASP A 169 5.00 6.17 12.82
N ASN A 170 5.58 4.96 12.80
CA ASN A 170 5.83 4.22 11.57
C ASN A 170 4.53 3.78 10.87
N HIS A 171 3.49 3.41 11.63
CA HIS A 171 2.19 3.06 11.07
C HIS A 171 1.46 4.28 10.49
N LEU A 172 1.44 5.40 11.22
CA LEU A 172 0.83 6.64 10.79
C LEU A 172 1.53 7.23 9.55
N ALA A 173 2.85 7.18 9.49
CA ALA A 173 3.62 7.60 8.31
C ALA A 173 3.25 6.78 7.07
N ARG A 174 3.11 5.46 7.21
CA ARG A 174 2.68 4.56 6.13
C ARG A 174 1.25 4.87 5.66
N LEU A 175 0.32 5.09 6.59
CA LEU A 175 -1.06 5.46 6.26
C LEU A 175 -1.13 6.81 5.54
N LYS A 176 -0.38 7.83 6.00
CA LYS A 176 -0.29 9.13 5.35
C LYS A 176 0.27 9.00 3.93
N ALA A 177 1.36 8.27 3.75
CA ALA A 177 1.96 8.03 2.44
C ALA A 177 1.00 7.30 1.48
N ALA A 178 0.29 6.27 1.96
CA ALA A 178 -0.72 5.56 1.18
C ALA A 178 -1.91 6.47 0.79
N ALA A 179 -2.36 7.33 1.70
CA ALA A 179 -3.44 8.29 1.43
C ALA A 179 -3.02 9.35 0.40
N ILE A 180 -1.79 9.87 0.48
CA ILE A 180 -1.23 10.82 -0.50
C ILE A 180 -1.14 10.14 -1.87
N LYS A 181 -0.53 8.95 -1.95
CA LYS A 181 -0.41 8.20 -3.21
C LYS A 181 -1.78 7.89 -3.83
N SER A 182 -2.77 7.50 -3.00
CA SER A 182 -4.13 7.25 -3.49
C SER A 182 -4.80 8.51 -4.07
N LYS A 183 -4.57 9.69 -3.46
CA LYS A 183 -5.06 10.96 -4.01
C LYS A 183 -4.37 11.31 -5.33
N GLU A 184 -3.05 11.13 -5.41
CA GLU A 184 -2.29 11.37 -6.63
C GLU A 184 -2.73 10.43 -7.77
N ASP A 185 -2.91 9.14 -7.48
CA ASP A 185 -3.37 8.17 -8.49
C ASP A 185 -4.78 8.49 -8.99
N LYS A 186 -5.68 8.98 -8.12
CA LYS A 186 -7.00 9.47 -8.53
C LYS A 186 -6.90 10.71 -9.42
N LEU A 187 -6.05 11.66 -9.06
CA LEU A 187 -5.85 12.87 -9.86
C LEU A 187 -5.32 12.54 -11.26
N LYS A 188 -4.31 11.67 -11.34
CA LYS A 188 -3.75 11.20 -12.62
C LYS A 188 -4.78 10.49 -13.50
N ARG A 189 -5.68 9.70 -12.90
CA ARG A 189 -6.78 9.06 -13.65
C ARG A 189 -7.77 10.07 -14.19
N LEU A 190 -8.18 11.06 -13.39
CA LEU A 190 -9.08 12.12 -13.83
C LEU A 190 -8.46 12.97 -14.94
N GLU A 191 -7.16 13.30 -14.83
CA GLU A 191 -6.42 14.01 -15.89
C GLU A 191 -6.36 13.19 -17.18
N ALA A 192 -6.06 11.89 -17.09
CA ALA A 192 -6.03 11.00 -18.26
C ALA A 192 -7.41 10.86 -18.92
N GLU A 193 -8.48 10.74 -18.14
CA GLU A 193 -9.87 10.69 -18.65
C GLU A 193 -10.27 12.01 -19.35
N ALA A 194 -9.91 13.16 -18.77
CA ALA A 194 -10.18 14.46 -19.37
C ALA A 194 -9.41 14.67 -20.68
N GLU A 195 -8.15 14.23 -20.73
CA GLU A 195 -7.32 14.32 -21.92
C GLU A 195 -7.85 13.41 -23.05
N GLU A 196 -8.27 12.18 -22.74
CA GLU A 196 -8.90 11.30 -23.72
C GLU A 196 -10.25 11.86 -24.21
N GLN A 197 -11.06 12.43 -23.32
CA GLN A 197 -12.32 13.08 -23.72
C GLN A 197 -12.07 14.27 -24.66
N ARG A 198 -11.02 15.06 -24.40
CA ARG A 198 -10.58 16.16 -25.27
C ARG A 198 -10.11 15.64 -26.63
N ARG A 199 -9.31 14.57 -26.66
CA ARG A 199 -8.87 13.89 -27.89
C ARG A 199 -10.05 13.44 -28.73
N ARG A 200 -10.99 12.68 -28.13
CA ARG A 200 -12.19 12.18 -28.82
C ARG A 200 -13.02 13.31 -29.40
N ARG A 201 -13.24 14.38 -28.64
CA ARG A 201 -13.97 15.56 -29.11
C ARG A 201 -13.31 16.18 -30.33
N ASN A 202 -11.99 16.40 -30.31
CA ASN A 202 -11.25 16.96 -31.44
C ASN A 202 -11.35 16.07 -32.69
N CYS A 203 -11.17 14.75 -32.56
CA CYS A 203 -11.32 13.83 -33.69
C CYS A 203 -12.73 13.88 -34.31
N VAL A 204 -13.77 13.97 -33.48
CA VAL A 204 -15.15 14.08 -33.96
C VAL A 204 -15.41 15.44 -34.61
N THR A 205 -14.80 16.52 -34.10
CA THR A 205 -14.85 17.83 -34.73
C THR A 205 -14.22 17.81 -36.13
N GLU A 206 -13.06 17.16 -36.29
CA GLU A 206 -12.42 16.97 -37.61
C GLU A 206 -13.29 16.12 -38.56
N LEU A 207 -13.97 15.09 -38.03
CA LEU A 207 -14.92 14.31 -38.82
C LEU A 207 -16.04 15.17 -39.40
N PHE A 208 -16.57 16.13 -38.62
CA PHE A 208 -17.61 17.03 -39.10
C PHE A 208 -17.16 17.77 -40.36
N ASP A 209 -15.95 18.32 -40.35
CA ASP A 209 -15.38 19.04 -41.50
C ASP A 209 -15.24 18.15 -42.74
N MET A 210 -15.00 16.84 -42.56
CA MET A 210 -14.95 15.89 -43.67
C MET A 210 -16.32 15.60 -44.30
N PHE A 211 -17.41 15.68 -43.53
CA PHE A 211 -18.78 15.50 -44.03
C PHE A 211 -19.31 16.76 -44.72
N LEU A 212 -18.68 17.93 -44.51
CA LEU A 212 -19.11 19.17 -45.14
C LEU A 212 -18.79 19.20 -46.64
N VAL A 213 -19.79 19.61 -47.42
CA VAL A 213 -19.61 20.04 -48.81
C VAL A 213 -19.50 21.56 -48.81
N ARG A 214 -18.60 22.13 -49.63
CA ARG A 214 -18.16 23.56 -49.62
C ARG A 214 -19.24 24.64 -49.50
N GLU A 215 -20.51 24.33 -49.76
CA GLU A 215 -21.64 25.26 -49.73
C GLU A 215 -22.60 25.03 -48.54
N ARG A 216 -22.46 23.94 -47.80
CA ARG A 216 -23.34 23.56 -46.69
C ARG A 216 -22.65 23.81 -45.36
N LYS A 217 -23.42 24.29 -44.37
CA LYS A 217 -22.98 24.48 -42.97
C LYS A 217 -23.45 23.35 -42.04
N THR A 218 -24.25 22.43 -42.56
CA THR A 218 -24.87 21.34 -41.80
C THR A 218 -24.73 20.02 -42.54
N VAL A 219 -24.72 18.93 -41.78
CA VAL A 219 -24.64 17.56 -42.31
C VAL A 219 -26.00 16.89 -42.16
N GLU A 220 -26.46 16.16 -43.18
CA GLU A 220 -27.75 15.46 -43.13
C GLU A 220 -27.74 14.34 -42.08
N ALA A 221 -28.74 14.34 -41.19
CA ALA A 221 -28.77 13.40 -40.07
C ALA A 221 -28.89 11.94 -40.53
N ALA A 222 -29.61 11.70 -41.64
CA ALA A 222 -29.77 10.37 -42.22
C ALA A 222 -28.43 9.71 -42.58
N VAL A 223 -27.46 10.50 -43.05
CA VAL A 223 -26.12 10.02 -43.42
C VAL A 223 -25.34 9.63 -42.17
N VAL A 224 -25.40 10.47 -41.13
CA VAL A 224 -24.74 10.20 -39.85
C VAL A 224 -25.32 8.93 -39.21
N HIS A 225 -26.65 8.82 -39.15
CA HIS A 225 -27.33 7.65 -38.61
C HIS A 225 -27.03 6.38 -39.40
N SER A 226 -27.00 6.47 -40.73
CA SER A 226 -26.63 5.35 -41.60
C SER A 226 -25.17 4.94 -41.37
N SER A 227 -24.26 5.89 -41.22
CA SER A 227 -22.83 5.63 -40.96
C SER A 227 -22.63 4.95 -39.60
N MET A 228 -23.34 5.40 -38.56
CA MET A 228 -23.33 4.76 -37.25
C MET A 228 -23.94 3.35 -37.29
N ARG A 229 -25.07 3.17 -37.98
CA ARG A 229 -25.71 1.86 -38.12
C ARG A 229 -24.84 0.87 -38.88
N THR A 230 -24.26 1.29 -40.00
CA THR A 230 -23.35 0.44 -40.79
C THR A 230 -22.10 0.06 -40.01
N PHE A 231 -21.56 0.97 -39.18
CA PHE A 231 -20.48 0.60 -38.26
C PHE A 231 -20.92 -0.52 -37.33
N VAL A 232 -22.06 -0.34 -36.67
CA VAL A 232 -22.61 -1.34 -35.74
C VAL A 232 -22.86 -2.69 -36.42
N ASP A 233 -23.41 -2.69 -37.63
CA ASP A 233 -23.64 -3.90 -38.42
C ASP A 233 -22.32 -4.60 -38.79
N LEU A 234 -21.27 -3.83 -39.12
CA LEU A 234 -19.94 -4.36 -39.40
C LEU A 234 -19.26 -4.93 -38.14
N VAL A 235 -19.56 -4.39 -36.96
CA VAL A 235 -18.98 -4.85 -35.68
C VAL A 235 -19.51 -6.23 -35.24
N VAL A 236 -20.58 -6.76 -35.85
CA VAL A 236 -20.96 -8.18 -35.66
C VAL A 236 -19.80 -9.14 -36.01
N HIS A 237 -18.85 -8.72 -36.87
CA HIS A 237 -17.67 -9.49 -37.27
C HIS A 237 -16.40 -9.21 -36.43
N LEU A 238 -16.47 -8.36 -35.41
CA LEU A 238 -15.31 -8.01 -34.55
C LEU A 238 -15.15 -8.99 -33.35
N PRO A 239 -13.96 -9.04 -32.71
CA PRO A 239 -13.72 -9.85 -31.51
C PRO A 239 -14.72 -9.59 -30.37
N GLU A 240 -15.15 -10.66 -29.69
CA GLU A 240 -16.14 -10.67 -28.59
C GLU A 240 -15.99 -9.60 -27.49
N PRO A 241 -14.77 -9.23 -27.01
CA PRO A 241 -14.63 -8.15 -26.02
C PRO A 241 -15.08 -6.77 -26.54
N LEU A 242 -15.00 -6.52 -27.86
CA LEU A 242 -15.44 -5.28 -28.47
C LEU A 242 -16.96 -5.24 -28.65
N LYS A 243 -17.60 -6.40 -28.90
CA LYS A 243 -19.07 -6.52 -28.92
C LYS A 243 -19.69 -6.16 -27.57
N GLN A 244 -19.07 -6.58 -26.47
CA GLN A 244 -19.54 -6.25 -25.12
C GLN A 244 -19.53 -4.76 -24.82
N SER A 245 -18.56 -4.00 -25.37
CA SER A 245 -18.48 -2.54 -25.21
C SER A 245 -19.57 -1.77 -25.96
N LEU A 246 -20.23 -2.43 -26.92
CA LEU A 246 -21.27 -1.84 -27.78
C LEU A 246 -22.69 -2.17 -27.32
N VAL A 247 -22.87 -3.15 -26.43
CA VAL A 247 -24.17 -3.48 -25.80
C VAL A 247 -24.87 -2.23 -25.22
N PRO A 248 -24.18 -1.32 -24.50
CA PRO A 248 -24.81 -0.10 -23.98
C PRO A 248 -25.37 0.84 -25.07
N LEU A 249 -24.86 0.76 -26.30
CA LEU A 249 -25.29 1.60 -27.44
C LEU A 249 -26.63 1.15 -28.02
N TYR A 250 -26.97 -0.13 -27.90
CA TYR A 250 -28.29 -0.65 -28.29
C TYR A 250 -29.37 -0.25 -27.29
N GLU A 251 -29.00 -0.11 -26.02
CA GLU A 251 -29.91 0.23 -24.92
C GLU A 251 -30.06 1.75 -24.70
N THR A 252 -29.17 2.57 -25.27
CA THR A 252 -29.31 4.02 -25.20
C THR A 252 -30.54 4.44 -26.01
N LYS A 253 -31.61 4.73 -25.27
CA LYS A 253 -32.94 5.14 -25.74
C LYS A 253 -32.85 5.96 -27.03
N LYS A 254 -33.54 5.46 -28.06
CA LYS A 254 -33.99 6.25 -29.22
C LYS A 254 -34.80 7.44 -28.70
N ALA A 255 -34.13 8.53 -28.35
CA ALA A 255 -34.77 9.74 -27.85
C ALA A 255 -34.88 10.75 -29.00
N GLU A 256 -36.15 11.06 -29.27
CA GLU A 256 -36.67 12.36 -29.72
C GLU A 256 -36.35 12.80 -31.15
N GLU A 257 -37.27 13.62 -31.68
CA GLU A 257 -37.39 14.06 -33.07
C GLU A 257 -36.03 14.24 -33.75
N THR A 258 -35.67 13.27 -34.60
CA THR A 258 -34.38 13.31 -35.29
C THR A 258 -34.33 14.57 -36.15
N PRO A 259 -33.41 15.51 -35.89
CA PRO A 259 -33.32 16.72 -36.68
C PRO A 259 -32.96 16.35 -38.12
N ARG A 260 -33.44 17.14 -39.10
CA ARG A 260 -33.16 16.87 -40.52
C ARG A 260 -31.68 16.99 -40.86
N SER A 261 -30.96 17.84 -40.14
CA SER A 261 -29.52 18.06 -40.29
C SER A 261 -28.90 18.46 -38.96
N TYR A 262 -27.63 18.12 -38.77
CA TYR A 262 -26.84 18.50 -37.61
C TYR A 262 -25.94 19.69 -37.91
N ASN A 263 -25.90 20.65 -36.98
CA ASN A 263 -24.79 21.60 -36.88
C ASN A 263 -23.55 20.93 -36.22
N GLN A 264 -22.43 21.65 -36.13
CA GLN A 264 -21.18 21.08 -35.61
C GLN A 264 -21.31 20.58 -34.17
N GLU A 265 -21.94 21.35 -33.28
CA GLU A 265 -22.09 20.98 -31.88
C GLU A 265 -23.03 19.79 -31.70
N GLU A 266 -24.16 19.77 -32.42
CA GLU A 266 -25.12 18.68 -32.40
C GLU A 266 -24.50 17.39 -32.94
N PHE A 267 -23.72 17.47 -34.03
CA PHE A 267 -22.99 16.34 -34.57
C PHE A 267 -21.99 15.77 -33.56
N VAL A 268 -21.18 16.64 -32.96
CA VAL A 268 -20.18 16.25 -31.97
C VAL A 268 -20.84 15.60 -30.77
N ASN A 269 -21.89 16.22 -30.23
CA ASN A 269 -22.64 15.68 -29.10
C ASN A 269 -23.28 14.33 -29.43
N TYR A 270 -23.91 14.21 -30.60
CA TYR A 270 -24.54 12.97 -31.05
C TYR A 270 -23.52 11.83 -31.11
N VAL A 271 -22.40 12.01 -31.82
CA VAL A 271 -21.38 10.96 -31.96
C VAL A 271 -20.70 10.66 -30.61
N LEU A 272 -20.44 11.66 -29.78
CA LEU A 272 -19.80 11.46 -28.47
C LEU A 272 -20.67 10.69 -27.48
N VAL A 273 -22.01 10.76 -27.56
CA VAL A 273 -22.90 9.91 -26.76
C VAL A 273 -22.60 8.44 -27.01
N TYR A 274 -22.39 8.05 -28.27
CA TYR A 274 -22.00 6.68 -28.63
C TYR A 274 -20.54 6.40 -28.32
N ALA A 275 -19.65 7.37 -28.50
CA ALA A 275 -18.23 7.19 -28.23
C ALA A 275 -17.92 6.98 -26.74
N LYS A 276 -18.76 7.47 -25.81
CA LYS A 276 -18.48 7.41 -24.37
C LYS A 276 -18.34 5.99 -23.83
N ALA A 277 -19.09 5.04 -24.37
CA ALA A 277 -19.05 3.63 -23.94
C ALA A 277 -17.89 2.84 -24.58
N LEU A 278 -17.22 3.40 -25.59
CA LEU A 278 -16.19 2.71 -26.37
C LEU A 278 -14.82 2.74 -25.69
N SER A 279 -14.08 1.64 -25.81
CA SER A 279 -12.63 1.65 -25.57
C SER A 279 -11.93 2.54 -26.62
N THR A 280 -10.70 2.95 -26.33
CA THR A 280 -9.91 3.81 -27.22
C THR A 280 -9.71 3.16 -28.59
N GLU A 281 -9.47 1.84 -28.62
CA GLU A 281 -9.26 1.07 -29.85
C GLU A 281 -10.52 1.01 -30.73
N VAL A 282 -11.69 0.79 -30.12
CA VAL A 282 -12.97 0.74 -30.87
C VAL A 282 -13.35 2.13 -31.37
N PHE A 283 -13.08 3.17 -30.58
CA PHE A 283 -13.31 4.55 -31.00
C PHE A 283 -12.47 4.90 -32.23
N ASP A 284 -11.18 4.53 -32.26
CA ASP A 284 -10.32 4.81 -33.40
C ASP A 284 -10.82 4.09 -34.67
N GLN A 285 -11.35 2.87 -34.55
CA GLN A 285 -11.99 2.16 -35.66
C GLN A 285 -13.28 2.83 -36.13
N LEU A 286 -14.12 3.31 -35.19
CA LEU A 286 -15.32 4.10 -35.52
C LEU A 286 -14.94 5.35 -36.30
N VAL A 287 -13.90 6.06 -35.86
CA VAL A 287 -13.42 7.27 -36.55
C VAL A 287 -12.96 6.94 -37.97
N GLU A 288 -12.17 5.89 -38.18
CA GLU A 288 -11.74 5.50 -39.52
C GLU A 288 -12.90 5.08 -40.43
N HIS A 289 -13.87 4.33 -39.91
CA HIS A 289 -15.10 4.01 -40.64
C HIS A 289 -15.87 5.27 -41.05
N MET A 290 -16.07 6.20 -40.11
CA MET A 290 -16.76 7.46 -40.38
C MET A 290 -16.02 8.32 -41.41
N LYS A 291 -14.69 8.33 -41.42
CA LYS A 291 -13.89 9.00 -42.46
C LYS A 291 -14.16 8.40 -43.84
N LEU A 292 -14.27 7.08 -43.96
CA LEU A 292 -14.60 6.41 -45.22
C LEU A 292 -16.03 6.78 -45.67
N CYS A 293 -17.00 6.72 -44.77
CA CYS A 293 -18.37 7.15 -45.04
C CYS A 293 -18.44 8.61 -45.51
N ALA A 294 -17.69 9.51 -44.87
CA ALA A 294 -17.63 10.93 -45.26
C ALA A 294 -17.11 11.10 -46.68
N LYS A 295 -16.00 10.42 -47.03
CA LYS A 295 -15.41 10.48 -48.38
C LYS A 295 -16.38 9.98 -49.45
N GLU A 296 -17.06 8.87 -49.19
CA GLU A 296 -18.05 8.31 -50.11
C GLU A 296 -19.27 9.21 -50.25
N TYR A 297 -19.77 9.76 -49.15
CA TYR A 297 -20.89 10.70 -49.13
C TYR A 297 -20.58 11.96 -49.95
N VAL A 298 -19.46 12.61 -49.68
CA VAL A 298 -19.03 13.81 -50.42
C VAL A 298 -18.81 13.49 -51.90
N SER A 299 -18.24 12.33 -52.22
CA SER A 299 -18.04 11.89 -53.60
C SER A 299 -19.36 11.60 -54.32
N ALA A 300 -20.34 11.01 -53.63
CA ALA A 300 -21.69 10.79 -54.14
C ALA A 300 -22.42 12.12 -54.40
N LEU A 301 -22.35 13.07 -53.47
CA LEU A 301 -22.92 14.40 -53.65
C LEU A 301 -22.28 15.16 -54.81
N ARG A 302 -20.96 15.11 -54.97
CA ARG A 302 -20.28 15.71 -56.14
C ARG A 302 -20.73 15.07 -57.46
N ARG A 303 -20.91 13.74 -57.49
CA ARG A 303 -21.44 13.03 -58.66
C ARG A 303 -22.86 13.49 -58.98
N GLU A 304 -23.71 13.63 -57.97
CA GLU A 304 -25.07 14.11 -58.11
C GLU A 304 -25.16 15.57 -58.56
N GLN A 305 -24.33 16.46 -58.01
CA GLN A 305 -24.23 17.85 -58.46
C GLN A 305 -23.85 17.93 -59.94
N ARG A 306 -22.85 17.16 -60.39
CA ARG A 306 -22.48 17.05 -61.80
C ARG A 306 -23.65 16.56 -62.65
N ARG A 307 -24.32 15.48 -62.21
CA ARG A 307 -25.51 14.95 -62.88
C ARG A 307 -26.59 16.02 -63.04
N ASN A 308 -26.87 16.79 -61.99
CA ASN A 308 -27.87 17.86 -62.02
C ASN A 308 -27.49 18.99 -62.99
N VAL A 309 -26.21 19.37 -63.07
CA VAL A 309 -25.73 20.36 -64.06
C VAL A 309 -25.95 19.84 -65.47
N PHE A 310 -25.58 18.58 -65.76
CA PHE A 310 -25.84 17.97 -67.05
C PHE A 310 -27.34 17.89 -67.36
N THR A 311 -28.16 17.41 -66.43
CA THR A 311 -29.63 17.34 -66.64
C THR A 311 -30.21 18.72 -66.94
N LYS A 312 -29.76 19.79 -66.26
CA LYS A 312 -30.20 21.16 -66.53
C LYS A 312 -29.74 21.65 -67.91
N LEU A 313 -28.50 21.38 -68.30
CA LEU A 313 -27.99 21.71 -69.64
C LEU A 313 -28.82 21.00 -70.72
N PHE A 314 -29.02 19.69 -70.61
CA PHE A 314 -29.86 18.92 -71.53
C PHE A 314 -31.30 19.44 -71.58
N ALA A 315 -31.90 19.77 -70.44
CA ALA A 315 -33.24 20.36 -70.39
C ALA A 315 -33.28 21.73 -71.09
N SER A 316 -32.27 22.58 -70.90
CA SER A 316 -32.18 23.90 -71.54
C SER A 316 -32.04 23.79 -73.06
N CYS A 317 -31.25 22.84 -73.56
CA CYS A 317 -31.14 22.57 -74.99
C CYS A 317 -32.45 22.04 -75.59
N ASN A 318 -33.25 21.31 -74.80
CA ASN A 318 -34.51 20.74 -75.26
C ASN A 318 -35.66 21.77 -75.28
N VAL A 319 -35.66 22.76 -74.36
CA VAL A 319 -36.67 23.82 -74.30
C VAL A 319 -36.38 24.94 -75.31
N SER A 320 -35.12 25.17 -75.68
CA SER A 320 -34.72 26.15 -76.69
C SER A 320 -34.93 25.65 -78.14
N GLN A 321 -36.13 25.17 -78.49
CA GLN A 321 -36.57 24.95 -79.88
C GLN A 321 -36.69 26.27 -80.68
N ILE A 322 -35.82 27.26 -80.42
CA ILE A 322 -35.79 28.53 -81.15
C ILE A 322 -34.56 28.67 -82.05
N ASP A 323 -33.44 27.97 -81.82
CA ASP A 323 -32.50 27.66 -82.92
C ASP A 323 -31.41 26.64 -82.56
N GLY A 324 -31.34 25.54 -83.31
CA GLY A 324 -30.06 24.96 -83.72
C GLY A 324 -29.46 23.75 -83.00
N MET A 325 -29.78 23.45 -81.74
CA MET A 325 -29.10 22.36 -80.97
C MET A 325 -29.98 21.12 -80.78
N THR A 326 -30.08 20.29 -81.82
CA THR A 326 -30.69 18.95 -81.72
C THR A 326 -29.79 17.96 -80.99
N ARG A 327 -30.38 16.91 -80.38
CA ARG A 327 -29.65 15.81 -79.72
C ARG A 327 -28.55 15.24 -80.62
N GLU A 328 -28.82 15.11 -81.91
CA GLU A 328 -27.87 14.62 -82.92
C GLU A 328 -26.66 15.54 -83.09
N LYS A 329 -26.87 16.86 -83.12
CA LYS A 329 -25.78 17.84 -83.20
C LYS A 329 -24.92 17.87 -81.94
N LEU A 330 -25.53 17.70 -80.76
CA LEU A 330 -24.78 17.59 -79.51
C LEU A 330 -23.90 16.32 -79.50
N LEU A 331 -24.44 15.18 -79.93
CA LEU A 331 -23.65 13.95 -80.06
C LEU A 331 -22.51 14.11 -81.07
N GLN A 332 -22.76 14.74 -82.22
CA GLN A 332 -21.71 15.08 -83.19
C GLN A 332 -20.62 16.00 -82.61
N LEU A 333 -20.99 16.96 -81.77
CA LEU A 333 -20.01 17.82 -81.09
C LEU A 333 -19.20 17.04 -80.04
N CYS A 334 -19.82 16.11 -79.32
CA CYS A 334 -19.12 15.21 -78.41
C CYS A 334 -18.15 14.28 -79.16
N ASP A 335 -18.58 13.72 -80.29
CA ASP A 335 -17.74 12.91 -81.18
C ASP A 335 -16.56 13.72 -81.73
N ALA A 336 -16.81 14.93 -82.24
CA ALA A 336 -15.78 15.82 -82.78
C ALA A 336 -14.78 16.26 -81.69
N TYR A 337 -15.26 16.51 -80.47
CA TYR A 337 -14.40 16.84 -79.33
C TYR A 337 -13.55 15.64 -78.90
N PHE A 338 -14.13 14.44 -78.85
CA PHE A 338 -13.38 13.22 -78.53
C PHE A 338 -12.31 12.91 -79.58
N GLU A 339 -12.60 13.13 -80.87
CA GLU A 339 -11.62 12.92 -81.93
C GLU A 339 -10.51 13.98 -81.97
N SER A 340 -10.82 15.22 -81.64
CA SER A 340 -9.84 16.31 -81.58
C SER A 340 -9.06 16.39 -80.27
N ALA A 341 -9.43 15.62 -79.26
CA ALA A 341 -8.74 15.61 -77.97
C ALA A 341 -7.34 14.96 -78.07
N PRO A 342 -6.32 15.57 -77.43
CA PRO A 342 -4.98 14.99 -77.37
C PRO A 342 -4.96 13.68 -76.55
N ALA A 343 -3.99 12.80 -76.82
CA ALA A 343 -4.01 11.40 -76.38
C ALA A 343 -4.06 11.22 -74.84
N ASP A 344 -3.46 12.15 -74.11
CA ASP A 344 -3.50 12.26 -72.65
C ASP A 344 -4.92 12.54 -72.13
N VAL A 345 -5.65 13.47 -72.77
CA VAL A 345 -7.03 13.80 -72.41
C VAL A 345 -8.01 12.72 -72.90
N LYS A 346 -7.77 12.14 -74.07
CA LYS A 346 -8.62 11.09 -74.66
C LYS A 346 -8.68 9.83 -73.78
N SER A 347 -7.60 9.54 -73.03
CA SER A 347 -7.55 8.45 -72.03
C SER A 347 -8.44 8.67 -70.79
N LEU A 348 -8.82 9.92 -70.51
CA LEU A 348 -9.67 10.31 -69.38
C LEU A 348 -11.14 10.47 -69.78
N LEU A 349 -11.43 10.48 -71.07
CA LEU A 349 -12.77 10.61 -71.63
C LEU A 349 -13.34 9.23 -71.95
N ARG A 350 -14.66 9.08 -71.82
CA ARG A 350 -15.38 7.90 -72.29
C ARG A 350 -15.81 8.16 -73.72
N ASP A 351 -15.65 7.16 -74.60
CA ASP A 351 -16.06 7.28 -76.00
C ASP A 351 -17.58 7.58 -76.05
N PRO A 352 -18.01 8.70 -76.64
CA PRO A 352 -19.43 9.03 -76.76
C PRO A 352 -20.24 8.04 -77.62
N ARG A 353 -19.58 7.11 -78.33
CA ARG A 353 -20.22 6.02 -79.10
C ARG A 353 -20.46 4.73 -78.32
N ASP A 354 -19.85 4.57 -77.14
CA ASP A 354 -20.07 3.45 -76.19
C ASP A 354 -21.22 3.72 -75.22
#